data_AF-A0AAE1V465-F1
#
_entry.id   AF-A0AAE1V465-F1
#
_cell.length_a   1.000
_cell.length_b   1.000
_cell.length_c   1.000
_cell.angle_alpha   90.00
_cell.angle_beta   90.00
_cell.angle_gamma   90.00
#
_symmetry.space_group_name_H-M   'P 1'
#
loop_
_entity.id
_entity.type
_entity.pdbx_description
1 polymer ?
#
loop_
_entity_poly.entity_id
_entity_poly.type
_entity_poly.pdbx_seq_one_letter_code
_entity_poly.pdbx_strand_id
1 'polypeptide(L)'
;MEPPETLHVIRTINTRFIKPLIFGDYPQTMRKNVGSRLPTFTKRESELIKGSLDFIGLNHYTQIYIRDNPRSLEKDLRDFNIDMGVEQTRRNATLNDTERVEYLHAYIGGVLDALR
;
A
#
# COMPACT_ATOMS: atom_id res chain seq x y z
N MET A 1 -16.59 -0.80 12.64
CA MET A 1 -15.88 -2.02 12.16
C MET A 1 -15.88 -1.99 10.64
N GLU A 2 -14.89 -1.32 10.08
CA GLU A 2 -14.56 -1.40 8.66
C GLU A 2 -14.35 -2.88 8.26
N PRO A 3 -14.83 -3.31 7.08
CA PRO A 3 -14.62 -4.68 6.61
C PRO A 3 -13.12 -5.03 6.56
N PRO A 4 -12.73 -6.29 6.82
CA PRO A 4 -11.33 -6.75 6.75
C PRO A 4 -10.62 -6.42 5.43
N GLU A 5 -11.40 -6.23 4.37
CA GLU A 5 -10.99 -5.95 3.01
C GLU A 5 -10.36 -4.55 2.86
N THR A 6 -10.81 -3.56 3.64
CA THR A 6 -10.25 -2.20 3.63
C THR A 6 -8.80 -2.17 4.14
N LEU A 7 -8.46 -3.06 5.09
CA LEU A 7 -7.13 -3.16 5.69
C LEU A 7 -6.09 -3.75 4.73
N HIS A 8 -6.50 -4.65 3.82
CA HIS A 8 -5.58 -5.29 2.88
C HIS A 8 -4.95 -4.28 1.91
N VAL A 9 -5.69 -3.22 1.59
CA VAL A 9 -5.33 -2.30 0.52
C VAL A 9 -4.65 -1.03 1.03
N ILE A 10 -5.01 -0.54 2.23
CA ILE A 10 -4.25 0.52 2.92
C ILE A 10 -2.77 0.11 3.06
N ARG A 11 -2.52 -1.20 3.18
CA ARG A 11 -1.19 -1.79 3.19
C ARG A 11 -0.43 -1.55 1.88
N THR A 12 -1.07 -1.58 0.72
CA THR A 12 -0.38 -1.64 -0.59
C THR A 12 0.28 -0.32 -1.00
N ILE A 13 -0.31 0.84 -0.71
CA ILE A 13 0.21 2.13 -1.18
C ILE A 13 1.50 2.52 -0.46
N ASN A 14 1.54 2.42 0.87
CA ASN A 14 2.72 2.82 1.65
C ASN A 14 3.82 1.76 1.64
N THR A 15 3.46 0.47 1.56
CA THR A 15 4.46 -0.62 1.59
C THR A 15 5.37 -0.62 0.38
N ARG A 16 4.96 -0.03 -0.75
CA ARG A 16 5.81 0.12 -1.94
C ARG A 16 7.18 0.70 -1.62
N PHE A 17 7.21 1.77 -0.82
CA PHE A 17 8.45 2.48 -0.49
C PHE A 17 9.06 2.00 0.83
N ILE A 18 8.23 1.67 1.82
CA ILE A 18 8.72 1.25 3.13
C ILE A 18 9.37 -0.13 3.08
N LYS A 19 8.79 -1.11 2.36
CA LYS A 19 9.33 -2.48 2.35
C LYS A 19 10.76 -2.57 1.80
N PRO A 20 11.12 -1.91 0.68
CA PRO A 20 12.51 -1.85 0.23
C PRO A 20 13.47 -1.27 1.26
N LEU A 21 13.07 -0.20 1.97
CA LEU A 21 13.92 0.45 2.96
C LEU A 21 14.14 -0.41 4.22
N ILE A 22 13.19 -1.28 4.58
CA ILE A 22 13.31 -2.14 5.77
C ILE A 22 13.93 -3.51 5.43
N PHE A 23 13.54 -4.11 4.30
CA PHE A 23 13.89 -5.49 3.96
C PHE A 23 14.82 -5.61 2.75
N GLY A 24 15.06 -4.52 2.01
CA GLY A 24 15.92 -4.53 0.82
C GLY A 24 15.20 -4.94 -0.47
N ASP A 25 13.88 -5.16 -0.45
CA ASP A 25 13.13 -5.54 -1.66
C ASP A 25 11.66 -5.10 -1.61
N TYR A 26 11.00 -5.09 -2.78
CA TYR A 26 9.59 -4.76 -2.92
C TYR A 26 8.67 -5.79 -2.23
N PRO A 27 7.43 -5.41 -1.86
CA PRO A 27 6.43 -6.35 -1.37
C PRO A 27 6.18 -7.50 -2.34
N GLN A 28 5.97 -8.72 -1.82
CA GLN A 28 5.68 -9.90 -2.65
C GLN A 28 4.43 -9.71 -3.53
N THR A 29 3.40 -9.03 -3.01
CA THR A 29 2.18 -8.71 -3.75
C THR A 29 2.48 -7.83 -4.97
N MET A 30 3.34 -6.82 -4.81
CA MET A 30 3.77 -5.98 -5.94
C MET A 30 4.57 -6.77 -6.97
N ARG A 31 5.53 -7.60 -6.55
CA ARG A 31 6.30 -8.44 -7.48
C ARG A 31 5.38 -9.38 -8.28
N LYS A 32 4.34 -9.92 -7.64
CA LYS A 32 3.35 -10.79 -8.30
C LYS A 32 2.45 -10.02 -9.26
N ASN A 33 1.89 -8.88 -8.83
CA ASN A 33 0.87 -8.16 -9.61
C ASN A 33 1.48 -7.40 -10.80
N VAL A 34 2.59 -6.71 -10.56
CA VAL A 34 3.28 -5.87 -11.55
C VAL A 34 4.15 -6.72 -12.50
N GLY A 35 4.74 -7.80 -11.97
CA GLY A 35 5.55 -8.72 -12.74
C GLY A 35 6.78 -8.05 -13.35
N SER A 36 7.05 -8.33 -14.63
CA SER A 36 8.24 -7.86 -15.36
C SER A 36 8.35 -6.34 -15.51
N ARG A 37 7.26 -5.58 -15.31
CA ARG A 37 7.30 -4.11 -15.31
C ARG A 37 7.93 -3.53 -14.06
N LEU A 38 8.06 -4.32 -12.98
CA LEU A 38 8.70 -3.88 -11.74
C LEU A 38 10.22 -4.09 -11.85
N PRO A 39 11.04 -3.03 -11.73
CA PRO A 39 12.49 -3.19 -11.65
C PRO A 39 12.86 -4.10 -10.46
N THR A 40 13.88 -4.92 -10.65
CA THR A 40 14.39 -5.79 -9.59
C THR A 40 15.69 -5.21 -9.05
N PHE A 41 15.84 -5.19 -7.73
CA PHE A 41 17.10 -4.81 -7.11
C PHE A 41 18.15 -5.90 -7.34
N THR A 42 19.34 -5.49 -7.73
CA THR A 42 20.53 -6.34 -7.58
C THR A 42 20.81 -6.56 -6.10
N LYS A 43 21.58 -7.60 -5.78
CA LYS A 43 21.99 -7.88 -4.39
C LYS A 43 22.66 -6.66 -3.74
N ARG A 44 23.53 -5.97 -4.48
CA ARG A 44 24.23 -4.77 -4.00
C ARG A 44 23.26 -3.62 -3.71
N GLU A 45 22.31 -3.37 -4.61
CA GLU A 45 21.30 -2.32 -4.39
C GLU A 45 20.40 -2.64 -3.20
N SER A 46 19.98 -3.89 -3.07
CA SER A 46 19.20 -4.38 -1.94
C SER A 46 19.93 -4.14 -0.60
N GLU A 47 21.22 -4.44 -0.54
CA GLU A 47 22.07 -4.18 0.63
C GLU A 47 22.24 -2.69 0.92
N LEU A 48 22.32 -1.84 -0.11
CA LEU A 48 22.48 -0.39 0.06
C LEU A 48 21.22 0.31 0.57
N ILE A 49 20.04 -0.12 0.13
CA ILE A 49 18.78 0.53 0.52
C ILE A 49 18.25 0.00 1.86
N LYS A 50 18.64 -1.22 2.24
CA LYS A 50 18.14 -1.85 3.47
C LYS A 50 18.72 -1.13 4.69
N GLY A 51 17.84 -0.63 5.54
CA GLY A 51 18.20 0.09 6.76
C GLY A 51 18.72 1.51 6.50
N SER A 52 18.51 2.08 5.32
CA SER A 52 19.00 3.43 4.96
C SER A 52 18.13 4.58 5.49
N LEU A 53 17.34 4.33 6.55
CA LEU A 53 16.44 5.31 7.14
C LEU A 53 16.70 5.47 8.65
N ASP A 54 16.73 6.71 9.12
CA ASP A 54 16.82 7.04 10.55
C ASP A 54 15.45 7.31 11.18
N PHE A 55 14.49 7.81 10.38
CA PHE A 55 13.12 8.11 10.80
C PHE A 55 12.13 8.00 9.63
N ILE A 56 10.83 7.94 9.94
CA ILE A 56 9.74 7.90 8.95
C ILE A 56 8.80 9.07 9.20
N GLY A 57 8.72 9.97 8.22
CA GLY A 57 7.71 11.03 8.18
C GLY A 57 6.45 10.55 7.46
N LEU A 58 5.28 10.76 8.07
CA LEU A 58 3.98 10.41 7.47
C LEU A 58 3.20 11.69 7.17
N ASN A 59 2.96 11.94 5.88
CA ASN A 59 2.12 13.04 5.41
C ASN A 59 0.73 12.51 5.07
N HIS A 60 -0.30 12.98 5.79
CA HIS A 60 -1.68 12.54 5.59
C HIS A 60 -2.60 13.75 5.34
N TYR A 61 -3.34 13.73 4.23
CA TYR A 61 -4.20 14.83 3.79
C TYR A 61 -5.66 14.44 3.54
N THR A 62 -5.87 13.24 2.99
CA THR A 62 -7.21 12.77 2.59
C THR A 62 -7.26 11.25 2.67
N GLN A 63 -8.48 10.72 2.61
CA GLN A 63 -8.75 9.28 2.57
C GLN A 63 -9.49 8.92 1.27
N ILE A 64 -9.21 7.71 0.79
CA ILE A 64 -9.91 7.11 -0.34
C ILE A 64 -10.62 5.85 0.15
N TYR A 65 -11.87 5.67 -0.25
CA TYR A 65 -12.61 4.44 -0.03
C TYR A 65 -12.40 3.53 -1.23
N ILE A 66 -12.25 2.25 -0.96
CA ILE A 66 -11.78 1.27 -1.92
C ILE A 66 -12.33 -0.09 -1.57
N ARG A 67 -12.40 -0.97 -2.57
CA ARG A 67 -12.73 -2.38 -2.41
C ARG A 67 -11.77 -3.25 -3.24
N ASP A 68 -11.62 -4.50 -2.84
CA ASP A 68 -10.81 -5.46 -3.60
C ASP A 68 -11.41 -5.67 -5.00
N ASN A 69 -10.54 -5.72 -6.01
CA ASN A 69 -10.91 -5.90 -7.41
C ASN A 69 -9.82 -6.68 -8.17
N PRO A 70 -9.67 -7.99 -7.89
CA PRO A 70 -8.62 -8.80 -8.50
C PRO A 70 -8.74 -8.91 -10.03
N ARG A 71 -9.97 -8.77 -10.58
CA ARG A 71 -10.23 -8.77 -12.02
C ARG A 71 -9.54 -7.63 -12.75
N SER A 72 -9.20 -6.54 -12.05
CA SER A 72 -8.43 -5.45 -12.65
C SER A 72 -7.04 -5.93 -13.12
N LEU A 73 -6.48 -6.97 -12.50
CA LEU A 73 -5.18 -7.54 -12.85
C LEU A 73 -5.20 -8.36 -14.15
N GLU A 74 -6.38 -8.72 -14.66
CA GLU A 74 -6.58 -9.46 -15.92
C GLU A 74 -6.50 -8.56 -17.16
N LYS A 75 -6.45 -7.23 -16.98
CA LYS A 75 -6.35 -6.28 -18.09
C LYS A 75 -4.94 -6.29 -18.70
N ASP A 76 -4.85 -6.20 -20.03
CA ASP A 76 -3.55 -6.15 -20.72
C ASP A 76 -2.80 -4.82 -20.47
N LEU A 77 -3.50 -3.70 -20.63
CA LEU A 77 -2.97 -2.36 -20.38
C LEU A 77 -3.22 -1.96 -18.93
N ARG A 78 -2.15 -1.91 -18.14
CA ARG A 78 -2.21 -1.62 -16.69
C ARG A 78 -1.27 -0.48 -16.33
N ASP A 79 -1.84 0.49 -15.63
CA ASP A 79 -1.09 1.52 -14.92
C ASP A 79 -0.88 1.11 -13.45
N PHE A 80 -0.25 1.99 -12.69
CA PHE A 80 -0.03 1.77 -11.26
C PHE A 80 -1.34 1.50 -10.50
N ASN A 81 -2.43 2.20 -10.83
CA ASN A 81 -3.68 2.08 -10.10
C ASN A 81 -4.35 0.72 -10.34
N ILE A 82 -4.27 0.22 -11.57
CA ILE A 82 -4.78 -1.10 -11.92
C ILE A 82 -3.96 -2.20 -11.25
N ASP A 83 -2.65 -2.04 -11.13
CA ASP A 83 -1.77 -3.02 -10.46
C ASP A 83 -2.01 -3.15 -8.95
N MET A 84 -2.64 -2.14 -8.34
CA MET A 84 -3.06 -2.22 -6.95
C MET A 84 -4.17 -3.26 -6.73
N GLY A 85 -4.86 -3.68 -7.80
CA GLY A 85 -5.90 -4.71 -7.71
C GLY A 85 -7.18 -4.21 -7.05
N VAL A 86 -7.46 -2.90 -7.09
CA VAL A 86 -8.51 -2.27 -6.25
C VAL A 86 -9.39 -1.33 -7.06
N GLU A 87 -10.59 -1.08 -6.54
CA GLU A 87 -11.54 -0.13 -7.12
C GLU A 87 -11.92 0.94 -6.11
N GLN A 88 -11.81 2.22 -6.49
CA GLN A 88 -12.22 3.34 -5.66
C GLN A 88 -13.75 3.41 -5.59
N THR A 89 -14.29 3.51 -4.37
CA THR A 89 -15.71 3.66 -4.12
C THR A 89 -16.04 5.10 -3.69
N ARG A 90 -17.29 5.51 -3.88
CA ARG A 90 -17.75 6.83 -3.46
C ARG A 90 -17.90 6.87 -1.93
N ARG A 91 -17.48 7.98 -1.33
CA ARG A 91 -17.76 8.29 0.07
C ARG A 91 -19.25 8.56 0.26
N ASN A 92 -19.89 7.83 1.17
CA ASN A 92 -21.20 8.23 1.70
C ASN A 92 -20.97 9.30 2.77
N ALA A 93 -21.05 10.58 2.37
CA ALA A 93 -20.77 11.69 3.27
C ALA A 93 -21.89 11.85 4.30
N THR A 94 -21.70 11.28 5.50
CA THR A 94 -22.43 11.67 6.71
C THR A 94 -21.53 12.55 7.58
N LEU A 95 -22.12 13.36 8.46
CA LEU A 95 -21.38 14.23 9.41
C LEU A 95 -20.63 13.44 10.51
N ASN A 96 -20.73 12.11 10.51
CA ASN A 96 -20.03 11.25 11.46
C ASN A 96 -18.56 11.08 11.04
N ASP A 97 -17.63 11.59 11.85
CA ASP A 97 -16.18 11.57 11.58
C ASP A 97 -15.45 10.35 12.17
N THR A 98 -16.19 9.40 12.77
CA THR A 98 -15.62 8.20 13.41
C THR A 98 -14.79 7.37 12.43
N GLU A 99 -15.26 7.22 11.19
CA GLU A 99 -14.55 6.46 10.14
C GLU A 99 -13.15 7.01 9.85
N ARG A 100 -12.97 8.34 9.88
CA ARG A 100 -11.66 8.96 9.63
C ARG A 100 -10.67 8.65 10.75
N VAL A 101 -11.13 8.65 12.00
CA VAL A 101 -10.28 8.34 13.15
C VAL A 101 -9.88 6.87 13.15
N GLU A 102 -10.83 5.97 12.86
CA GLU A 102 -10.55 4.54 12.69
C GLU A 102 -9.54 4.30 11.55
N TYR A 103 -9.70 4.99 10.42
CA TYR A 103 -8.77 4.94 9.30
C TYR A 103 -7.35 5.36 9.70
N LEU A 104 -7.20 6.50 10.38
CA LEU A 104 -5.88 6.99 10.76
C LEU A 104 -5.17 6.02 11.72
N HIS A 105 -5.91 5.45 12.67
CA HIS A 105 -5.39 4.44 13.57
C HIS A 105 -4.96 3.18 12.80
N ALA A 106 -5.78 2.70 11.87
CA ALA A 106 -5.46 1.57 11.00
C ALA A 106 -4.26 1.85 10.07
N TYR A 107 -4.14 3.07 9.54
CA TYR A 107 -3.04 3.51 8.70
C TYR A 107 -1.71 3.47 9.46
N ILE A 108 -1.69 4.04 10.68
CA ILE A 108 -0.50 3.99 11.54
C ILE A 108 -0.18 2.54 11.92
N GLY A 109 -1.19 1.74 12.28
CA GLY A 109 -1.01 0.30 12.56
C GLY A 109 -0.42 -0.46 11.38
N GLY A 110 -0.93 -0.26 10.16
CA GLY A 110 -0.45 -0.90 8.95
C GLY A 110 0.98 -0.48 8.58
N VAL A 111 1.35 0.78 8.84
CA VAL A 111 2.74 1.24 8.71
C VAL A 111 3.62 0.52 9.73
N LEU A 112 3.23 0.46 11.00
CA LEU A 112 3.99 -0.23 12.05
C LEU A 112 4.19 -1.73 11.73
N ASP A 113 3.15 -2.40 11.23
CA ASP A 113 3.23 -3.80 10.79
C ASP A 113 4.09 -4.00 9.55
N ALA A 114 4.35 -2.94 8.77
CA ALA A 114 5.30 -3.00 7.67
C ALA A 114 6.74 -2.86 8.15
N LEU A 115 6.98 -2.35 9.36
CA LEU A 115 8.32 -2.17 9.96
C LEU A 115 8.78 -3.39 10.78
N ARG A 116 7.84 -4.21 11.24
CA ARG A 116 8.10 -5.47 11.96
C ARG A 116 8.32 -6.62 10.97
#